data_AF-A0A7K4HC25-F1
#
_entry.id   AF-A0A7K4HC25-F1
#
_cell.length_a   1.000
_cell.length_b   1.000
_cell.length_c   1.000
_cell.angle_alpha   90.00
_cell.angle_beta   90.00
_cell.angle_gamma   90.00
#
_symmetry.space_group_name_H-M   'P 1'
#
loop_
_entity.id
_entity.type
_entity.pdbx_description
1 polymer ?
#
loop_
_entity_poly.entity_id
_entity_poly.type
_entity_poly.pdbx_seq_one_letter_code
_entity_poly.pdbx_strand_id
1 'polypeptide(L)' 'MPNVQKFYFFRCYHCGEWSYSNKIIKTKKCWKCHRSFQFKNSTKFSRTVTLHRAIKIIKDLKMKGEKESLFKFLNM' A
#
# COMPACT_ATOMS: atom_id res chain seq x y z
N MET A 1 21.81 15.99 2.70
CA MET A 1 21.49 15.04 1.61
C MET A 1 20.10 14.46 1.84
N PRO A 2 19.21 14.40 0.85
CA PRO A 2 17.91 13.74 1.05
C PRO A 2 18.13 12.25 1.29
N ASN A 3 17.65 11.73 2.42
CA ASN A 3 17.70 10.30 2.75
C ASN A 3 16.72 9.54 1.85
N VAL A 4 17.18 9.23 0.64
CA VAL A 4 16.44 8.43 -0.34
C VAL A 4 16.61 6.95 0.01
N GLN A 5 15.50 6.24 0.15
CA GLN A 5 15.48 4.81 0.46
C GLN A 5 14.56 4.08 -0.51
N LYS A 6 14.80 2.77 -0.71
CA LYS A 6 13.90 1.92 -1.48
C LYS A 6 12.70 1.54 -0.62
N PHE A 7 11.51 1.90 -1.08
CA PHE A 7 10.25 1.54 -0.45
C PHE A 7 9.48 0.55 -1.33
N TYR A 8 8.92 -0.46 -0.67
CA TYR A 8 8.01 -1.45 -1.24
C TYR A 8 6.60 -1.09 -0.84
N PHE A 9 5.75 -0.86 -1.82
CA PHE A 9 4.33 -0.58 -1.66
C PHE A 9 3.55 -1.83 -2.03
N PHE A 10 2.57 -2.17 -1.22
CA PHE A 10 1.83 -3.43 -1.40
C PHE A 10 0.41 -3.32 -0.87
N ARG A 11 -0.47 -4.12 -1.47
CA ARG A 11 -1.89 -4.17 -1.16
C ARG A 11 -2.22 -5.47 -0.43
N CYS A 12 -2.93 -5.39 0.69
CA CYS A 12 -3.45 -6.58 1.36
C CYS A 12 -4.45 -7.28 0.43
N TYR A 13 -4.25 -8.57 0.14
CA TYR A 13 -5.17 -9.32 -0.72
C TYR A 13 -6.49 -9.70 -0.03
N HIS A 14 -6.60 -9.54 1.29
CA HIS A 14 -7.85 -9.80 2.03
C HIS A 14 -8.80 -8.60 2.02
N CYS A 15 -8.29 -7.39 2.28
CA CYS A 15 -9.13 -6.19 2.45
C CYS A 15 -8.79 -5.07 1.47
N GLY A 16 -7.80 -5.26 0.60
CA GLY A 16 -7.40 -4.27 -0.38
C GLY A 16 -6.65 -3.07 0.17
N GLU A 17 -6.28 -3.04 1.46
CA GLU A 17 -5.61 -1.91 2.09
C GLU A 17 -4.15 -1.77 1.62
N TRP A 18 -3.74 -0.55 1.26
CA TRP A 18 -2.37 -0.25 0.86
C TRP A 18 -1.46 0.01 2.07
N SER A 19 -0.23 -0.51 2.00
CA SER A 19 0.81 -0.34 3.01
C SER A 19 2.19 -0.24 2.34
N TYR A 20 3.17 0.28 3.08
CA TYR A 20 4.55 0.36 2.61
C TYR A 20 5.55 -0.17 3.64
N SER A 21 6.73 -0.56 3.16
CA SER A 21 7.87 -0.92 4.00
C SER A 21 9.17 -0.59 3.27
N ASN A 22 10.20 -0.17 4.00
CA ASN A 22 11.56 -0.02 3.49
C ASN A 22 12.40 -1.30 3.65
N LYS A 23 11.80 -2.38 4.18
CA LYS A 23 12.46 -3.67 4.38
C LYS A 23 11.81 -4.74 3.50
N ILE A 24 12.61 -5.73 3.11
CA ILE A 24 12.11 -6.92 2.44
C ILE A 24 11.38 -7.77 3.49
N ILE A 25 10.07 -7.96 3.28
CA ILE A 25 9.20 -8.70 4.19
C ILE A 25 8.64 -9.94 3.47
N LYS A 26 8.59 -11.08 4.17
CA LYS A 26 7.96 -12.32 3.64
C LYS A 26 6.47 -12.37 3.99
N THR A 27 6.14 -11.98 5.21
CA THR A 27 4.77 -11.95 5.75
C THR A 27 4.50 -10.61 6.44
N LYS A 28 3.24 -10.18 6.41
CA LYS A 28 2.80 -8.95 7.09
C LYS A 28 1.40 -9.15 7.66
N LYS A 29 1.20 -8.68 8.89
CA LYS A 29 -0.14 -8.50 9.46
C LYS A 29 -0.74 -7.20 8.95
N CYS A 30 -1.93 -7.26 8.36
CA CYS A 30 -2.70 -6.07 8.02
C CYS A 30 -3.35 -5.51 9.28
N TRP A 31 -3.19 -4.22 9.55
CA TRP A 31 -3.82 -3.57 10.71
C TRP A 31 -5.33 -3.37 10.54
N LYS A 32 -5.84 -3.28 9.31
CA LYS A 32 -7.26 -3.04 9.04
C LYS A 32 -8.13 -4.28 9.20
N CYS A 33 -7.69 -5.42 8.65
CA CYS A 33 -8.44 -6.68 8.73
C CYS A 33 -7.88 -7.66 9.76
N HIS A 34 -6.81 -7.29 10.47
CA HIS A 34 -6.09 -8.11 11.44
C HIS A 34 -5.56 -9.47 10.93
N ARG A 35 -5.69 -9.76 9.63
CA ARG A 35 -5.20 -10.99 9.00
C ARG A 35 -3.73 -10.87 8.61
N SER A 36 -3.01 -11.97 8.81
CA SER A 36 -1.67 -12.16 8.28
C SER A 36 -1.71 -12.58 6.82
N PHE A 37 -0.78 -12.08 6.03
CA PHE A 37 -0.74 -12.35 4.61
C PHE A 37 0.69 -12.46 4.08
N GLN A 38 0.87 -13.29 3.05
CA GLN A 38 2.17 -13.47 2.41
C GLN A 38 2.42 -12.36 1.38
N PHE A 39 3.57 -11.71 1.49
CA PHE A 39 3.97 -10.61 0.61
C PHE A 39 4.19 -11.06 -0.84
N LYS A 40 4.46 -12.35 -1.08
CA LYS A 40 4.55 -12.89 -2.45
C LYS A 40 3.22 -12.81 -3.21
N ASN A 41 2.10 -12.96 -2.51
CA ASN A 41 0.77 -13.02 -3.12
C ASN A 41 0.08 -11.64 -3.21
N SER A 42 0.67 -10.60 -2.60
CA SER A 42 0.12 -9.25 -2.67
C SER A 42 0.53 -8.52 -3.95
N THR A 43 -0.38 -7.77 -4.55
CA THR A 43 -0.06 -6.76 -5.56
C THR A 43 0.93 -5.76 -4.96
N LYS A 44 2.08 -5.56 -5.61
CA LYS A 44 3.17 -4.76 -5.06
C LYS A 44 4.02 -4.11 -6.13
N PHE A 45 4.67 -3.02 -5.76
CA PHE A 45 5.68 -2.35 -6.57
C PHE A 45 6.74 -1.70 -5.66
N SER A 46 7.90 -1.36 -6.20
CA SER A 46 8.96 -0.69 -5.44
C SER A 46 9.35 0.65 -6.08
N ARG A 47 9.65 1.65 -5.25
CA ARG A 47 10.20 2.93 -5.70
C ARG A 47 11.27 3.43 -4.74
N THR A 48 12.31 4.04 -5.29
CA THR A 48 13.37 4.69 -4.54
C THR A 48 13.02 6.15 -4.34
N VAL A 49 12.59 6.52 -3.13
CA VAL A 49 12.05 7.84 -2.81
C VAL A 49 12.42 8.25 -1.38
N THR A 50 12.22 9.51 -1.04
CA THR A 50 12.29 9.96 0.36
C THR A 50 11.07 9.48 1.15
N LEU A 51 11.20 9.37 2.47
CA LEU A 51 10.09 8.98 3.37
C LEU A 51 8.84 9.84 3.17
N HIS A 52 9.00 11.16 3.07
CA HIS A 52 7.91 12.09 2.84
C HIS A 52 7.13 11.78 1.54
N ARG A 53 7.86 11.47 0.45
CA ARG A 53 7.25 11.11 -0.82
C ARG A 53 6.59 9.73 -0.77
N ALA A 54 7.13 8.78 0.00
CA ALA A 54 6.49 7.49 0.24
C ALA A 54 5.14 7.62 0.95
N ILE A 55 5.06 8.46 1.98
CA ILE A 55 3.81 8.77 2.68
C ILE A 55 2.78 9.38 1.72
N LYS A 56 3.20 10.33 0.87
CA LYS A 56 2.33 10.95 -0.13
C LYS A 56 1.76 9.92 -1.12
N ILE A 57 2.61 9.04 -1.66
CA ILE A 57 2.20 7.96 -2.57
C ILE A 57 1.14 7.05 -1.92
N ILE A 58 1.31 6.68 -0.66
CA ILE A 58 0.34 5.85 0.07
C ILE A 58 -1.00 6.56 0.22
N LYS A 59 -1.00 7.85 0.58
CA LYS A 59 -2.24 8.64 0.69
C LYS A 59 -2.96 8.69 -0.65
N ASP A 60 -2.23 8.98 -1.74
CA ASP A 60 -2.80 9.04 -3.09
C ASP A 60 -3.41 7.70 -3.51
N LEU A 61 -2.75 6.58 -3.19
CA LEU A 61 -3.27 5.23 -3.47
C LEU A 61 -4.56 4.91 -2.72
N LYS A 62 -4.63 5.28 -1.43
CA LYS A 62 -5.85 5.08 -0.63
C LYS A 62 -7.02 5.92 -1.16
N MET A 63 -6.77 7.20 -1.45
CA MET A 63 -7.77 8.10 -2.02
C MET A 63 -8.30 7.61 -3.37
N LYS A 64 -7.42 7.08 -4.25
CA LYS A 64 -7.87 6.50 -5.52
C LYS A 64 -8.77 5.30 -5.32
N GLY A 65 -8.41 4.40 -4.39
CA GLY A 65 -9.24 3.24 -4.07
C GLY A 65 -10.61 3.61 -3.49
N GLU A 66 -10.67 4.65 -2.66
CA GLU A 66 -11.93 5.18 -2.12
C GLU A 66 -12.80 5.82 -3.22
N LYS A 67 -12.19 6.61 -4.12
CA LYS A 67 -12.91 7.19 -5.26
C LYS A 67 -13.46 6.12 -6.19
N GLU A 68 -12.69 5.08 -6.50
CA GLU A 68 -13.18 3.94 -7.30
C GLU A 68 -14.32 3.19 -6.61
N SER A 69 -14.25 3.01 -5.29
CA SER A 69 -15.35 2.43 -4.51
C SER A 69 -16.59 3.31 -4.57
N LEU A 70 -16.44 4.62 -4.34
CA LEU A 70 -17.54 5.58 -4.34
C LEU A 70 -18.19 5.69 -5.72
N PHE A 71 -17.40 5.67 -6.80
CA PHE A 71 -17.90 5.69 -8.17
C PHE A 71 -18.65 4.40 -8.53
N LYS A 72 -18.25 3.24 -7.99
CA LYS A 72 -19.01 1.99 -8.12
C LYS A 72 -20.34 2.02 -7.38
N PHE A 73 -20.40 2.67 -6.22
CA PHE A 73 -21.65 2.83 -5.47
C PHE A 73 -22.60 3.85 -6.11
N LEU A 74 -22.09 4.90 -6.75
CA LEU A 74 -22.91 5.96 -7.35
C LEU A 74 -23.44 5.63 -8.76
N ASN A 75 -22.82 4.69 -9.47
CA ASN A 75 -23.29 4.22 -10.79
C ASN A 75 -24.06 2.89 -10.72
N MET A 76 -24.60 2.59 -9.55
CA MET A 76 -25.46 1.43 -9.28
C MET A 76 -26.86 1.94 -8.97
#